data_AF-A0A108EAU7-F1
#
_entry.id   AF-A0A108EAU7-F1
#
_cell.length_a   1.000
_cell.length_b   1.000
_cell.length_c   1.000
_cell.angle_alpha   90.00
_cell.angle_beta   90.00
_cell.angle_gamma   90.00
#
_symmetry.space_group_name_H-M   'P 1'
#
loop_
_entity.id
_entity.type
_entity.pdbx_description
1 polymer ?
#
loop_
_entity_poly.entity_id
_entity_poly.type
_entity_poly.pdbx_seq_one_letter_code
_entity_poly.pdbx_strand_id
1 'polypeptide(L)'
;MQLRLTNGSDYRDDLASLRDAIRRNGTRATRQAVDVVIGSDTGAPRMSLLLNLAWQAARNGPAVDASLYTLGFISQGGTAFVFDIRPFPGGTPAGATALGGDGSYGWLGYATDPLPTINPSNLHQAVWTLSKLKPADASKPAPFKPDLTRLVIALSEALRFARTEHAIAGLLDGTLATYAPNDDRTACFNNWAAKGFPLGEPA
;
A
#
# COMPACT_ATOMS: atom_id res chain seq x y z
N MET A 1 -11.27 -7.01 -3.22
CA MET A 1 -11.59 -5.58 -2.99
C MET A 1 -10.78 -4.78 -3.98
N GLN A 2 -11.15 -3.54 -4.29
CA GLN A 2 -10.46 -2.74 -5.29
C GLN A 2 -9.80 -1.50 -4.69
N LEU A 3 -8.84 -0.96 -5.43
CA LEU A 3 -8.27 0.37 -5.28
C LEU A 3 -8.20 0.99 -6.67
N ARG A 4 -9.24 1.75 -7.03
CA ARG A 4 -9.34 2.45 -8.30
C ARG A 4 -8.54 3.75 -8.24
N LEU A 5 -7.50 3.82 -9.07
CA LEU A 5 -6.65 5.00 -9.28
C LEU A 5 -7.10 5.73 -10.57
N THR A 6 -8.41 5.88 -10.76
CA THR A 6 -9.03 6.46 -11.97
C THR A 6 -9.46 7.91 -11.77
N ASN A 7 -10.10 8.21 -10.64
CA ASN A 7 -10.47 9.54 -10.17
C ASN A 7 -10.50 9.53 -8.64
N GLY A 8 -10.53 10.71 -8.03
CA GLY A 8 -10.51 10.85 -6.59
C GLY A 8 -11.76 10.31 -5.89
N SER A 9 -12.93 10.33 -6.53
CA SER A 9 -14.17 9.81 -5.92
C SER A 9 -14.12 8.30 -5.75
N ASP A 10 -13.85 7.56 -6.83
CA ASP A 10 -13.76 6.09 -6.82
C ASP A 10 -12.70 5.61 -5.83
N TYR A 11 -11.55 6.29 -5.80
CA TYR A 11 -10.46 6.00 -4.88
C TYR A 11 -10.88 6.13 -3.41
N ARG A 12 -11.59 7.21 -3.05
CA ARG A 12 -12.07 7.45 -1.68
C ARG A 12 -13.15 6.45 -1.28
N ASP A 13 -14.06 6.10 -2.18
CA ASP A 13 -15.10 5.08 -1.95
C ASP A 13 -14.49 3.70 -1.68
N ASP A 14 -13.43 3.35 -2.42
CA ASP A 14 -12.68 2.12 -2.24
C ASP A 14 -11.94 2.10 -0.89
N LEU A 15 -11.31 3.21 -0.50
CA LEU A 15 -10.69 3.34 0.82
C LEU A 15 -11.70 3.27 1.96
N ALA A 16 -12.87 3.91 1.83
CA ALA A 16 -13.94 3.82 2.81
C ALA A 16 -14.40 2.36 2.99
N SER A 17 -14.62 1.64 1.88
CA SER A 17 -14.97 0.23 1.88
C SER A 17 -13.91 -0.65 2.55
N LEU A 18 -12.63 -0.37 2.28
CA LEU A 18 -11.49 -1.04 2.93
C LEU A 18 -11.43 -0.76 4.43
N ARG A 19 -11.61 0.49 4.87
CA ARG A 19 -11.66 0.85 6.29
C ARG A 19 -12.79 0.14 7.01
N ASP A 20 -13.95 0.01 6.38
CA ASP A 20 -15.06 -0.75 6.96
C ASP A 20 -14.75 -2.25 7.08
N ALA A 21 -14.06 -2.83 6.08
CA ALA A 21 -13.58 -4.21 6.17
C ALA A 21 -12.55 -4.39 7.30
N ILE A 22 -11.64 -3.43 7.48
CA ILE A 22 -10.64 -3.40 8.55
C ILE A 22 -11.32 -3.37 9.92
N ARG A 23 -12.29 -2.45 10.11
CA ARG A 23 -13.05 -2.34 11.37
C ARG A 23 -13.78 -3.64 11.72
N ARG A 24 -14.38 -4.30 10.72
CA ARG A 24 -15.04 -5.60 10.91
C ARG A 24 -14.05 -6.74 11.20
N ASN A 25 -12.85 -6.70 10.62
CA ASN A 25 -11.83 -7.72 10.83
C ASN A 25 -11.18 -7.63 12.23
N GLY A 26 -11.08 -6.42 12.79
CA GLY A 26 -10.46 -6.20 14.10
C GLY A 26 -8.99 -6.64 14.12
N THR A 27 -8.55 -7.25 15.21
CA THR A 27 -7.13 -7.61 15.44
C THR A 27 -6.67 -8.87 14.71
N ARG A 28 -7.52 -9.52 13.91
CA ARG A 28 -7.17 -10.78 13.24
C ARG A 28 -6.17 -10.56 12.11
N ALA A 29 -5.00 -11.19 12.21
CA ALA A 29 -3.98 -11.21 11.15
C ALA A 29 -4.50 -11.94 9.89
N THR A 30 -5.01 -11.16 8.93
CA THR A 30 -5.65 -11.66 7.70
C THR A 30 -5.11 -10.91 6.50
N ARG A 31 -4.68 -11.65 5.49
CA ARG A 31 -4.32 -11.10 4.18
C ARG A 31 -5.53 -10.90 3.30
N GLN A 32 -5.68 -9.71 2.74
CA GLN A 32 -6.63 -9.38 1.68
C GLN A 32 -5.89 -8.97 0.40
N ALA A 33 -6.29 -9.52 -0.74
CA ALA A 33 -5.87 -9.00 -2.04
C ALA A 33 -6.74 -7.78 -2.42
N VAL A 34 -6.07 -6.66 -2.72
CA VAL A 34 -6.67 -5.40 -3.15
C VAL A 34 -6.26 -5.15 -4.60
N ASP A 35 -7.19 -5.32 -5.52
CA ASP A 35 -6.95 -5.17 -6.96
C ASP A 35 -6.75 -3.70 -7.30
N VAL A 36 -5.60 -3.36 -7.88
CA VAL A 36 -5.28 -1.98 -8.26
C VAL A 36 -5.70 -1.74 -9.70
N VAL A 37 -6.54 -0.72 -9.93
CA VAL A 37 -7.17 -0.44 -11.23
C VAL A 37 -6.78 0.96 -11.69
N ILE A 38 -6.10 1.07 -12.83
CA ILE A 38 -5.66 2.36 -13.42
C ILE A 38 -6.44 2.77 -14.68
N GLY A 39 -7.51 2.05 -15.00
CA GLY A 39 -8.34 2.28 -16.19
C GLY A 39 -9.32 1.15 -16.45
N SER A 40 -10.33 1.39 -17.29
CA SER A 40 -11.36 0.41 -17.67
C SER A 40 -11.02 -0.40 -18.93
N ASP A 41 -9.88 -0.13 -19.57
CA ASP A 41 -9.53 -0.76 -20.85
C ASP A 41 -9.14 -2.23 -20.65
N THR A 42 -9.61 -3.08 -21.57
CA THR A 42 -9.39 -4.54 -21.55
C THR A 42 -7.92 -4.96 -21.62
N GLY A 43 -7.01 -4.03 -21.98
CA GLY A 43 -5.55 -4.23 -22.00
C GLY A 43 -4.78 -3.60 -20.83
N ALA A 44 -5.47 -2.99 -19.86
CA ALA A 44 -4.80 -2.36 -18.72
C ALA A 44 -4.04 -3.40 -17.87
N PRO A 45 -2.84 -3.06 -17.36
CA PRO A 45 -2.07 -3.94 -16.47
C PRO A 45 -2.90 -4.27 -15.22
N ARG A 46 -2.81 -5.51 -14.75
CA ARG A 46 -3.53 -5.97 -13.56
C ARG A 46 -2.56 -6.44 -12.50
N MET A 47 -2.77 -5.99 -11.27
CA MET A 47 -2.03 -6.46 -10.10
C MET A 47 -2.88 -6.26 -8.84
N SER A 48 -2.58 -7.03 -7.79
CA SER A 48 -3.24 -6.86 -6.49
C SER A 48 -2.21 -6.61 -5.39
N LEU A 49 -2.42 -5.62 -4.53
CA LEU A 49 -1.63 -5.45 -3.31
C LEU A 49 -2.14 -6.43 -2.25
N LEU A 50 -1.22 -7.01 -1.48
CA LEU A 50 -1.57 -7.86 -0.35
C LEU A 50 -1.58 -6.98 0.90
N LEU A 51 -2.72 -6.82 1.55
CA LEU A 51 -2.88 -5.98 2.75
C LEU A 51 -3.19 -6.84 3.97
N ASN A 52 -2.54 -6.57 5.10
CA ASN A 52 -2.99 -7.09 6.38
C ASN A 52 -4.15 -6.25 6.93
N LEU A 53 -5.33 -6.83 7.09
CA LEU A 53 -6.51 -6.13 7.61
C LEU A 53 -6.52 -5.95 9.13
N ALA A 54 -5.53 -6.51 9.83
CA ALA A 54 -5.51 -6.49 11.29
C ALA A 54 -5.32 -5.06 11.82
N TRP A 55 -6.16 -4.65 12.76
CA TRP A 55 -6.17 -3.31 13.34
C TRP A 55 -6.74 -3.32 14.77
N GLN A 56 -6.17 -2.48 15.64
CA GLN A 56 -6.60 -2.29 17.02
C GLN A 56 -7.39 -1.00 17.16
N ALA A 57 -8.67 -1.10 17.51
CA ALA A 57 -9.53 0.07 17.71
C ALA A 57 -9.27 0.80 19.03
N ALA A 58 -8.83 0.08 20.07
CA ALA A 58 -8.51 0.69 21.36
C ALA A 58 -7.13 1.37 21.30
N ARG A 59 -7.09 2.69 21.48
CA ARG A 59 -5.84 3.49 21.40
C ARG A 59 -4.77 3.06 22.41
N ASN A 60 -5.14 2.37 23.48
CA ASN A 60 -4.27 1.81 24.52
C ASN A 60 -4.10 0.28 24.42
N GLY A 61 -4.62 -0.35 23.37
CA GLY A 61 -4.47 -1.79 23.12
C GLY A 61 -3.07 -2.14 22.60
N PRO A 62 -2.70 -3.43 22.61
CA PRO A 62 -1.43 -3.86 22.05
C PRO A 62 -1.37 -3.56 20.55
N ALA A 63 -0.18 -3.20 20.08
CA ALA A 63 0.09 -3.09 18.65
C ALA A 63 -0.20 -4.44 17.96
N VAL A 64 -0.83 -4.39 16.80
CA VAL A 64 -1.04 -5.59 16.00
C VAL A 64 0.11 -5.73 15.01
N ASP A 65 0.71 -6.91 14.96
CA ASP A 65 1.83 -7.18 14.07
C ASP A 65 1.47 -6.90 12.62
N ALA A 66 2.32 -6.13 11.94
CA ALA A 66 2.15 -5.70 10.56
C ALA A 66 0.76 -5.07 10.29
N SER A 67 0.17 -4.35 11.26
CA SER A 67 -1.17 -3.76 11.14
C SER A 67 -1.29 -2.82 9.95
N LEU A 68 -2.21 -3.11 9.04
CA LEU A 68 -2.41 -2.35 7.80
C LEU A 68 -1.17 -2.27 6.91
N TYR A 69 -0.22 -3.20 7.06
CA TYR A 69 0.94 -3.27 6.18
C TYR A 69 0.55 -3.88 4.84
N THR A 70 1.07 -3.31 3.76
CA THR A 70 1.24 -4.04 2.51
C THR A 70 2.27 -5.15 2.73
N LEU A 71 1.86 -6.39 2.52
CA LEU A 71 2.65 -7.61 2.70
C LEU A 71 3.41 -8.03 1.43
N GLY A 72 3.12 -7.36 0.32
CA GLY A 72 3.60 -7.71 -1.01
C GLY A 72 2.53 -7.44 -2.07
N PHE A 73 2.61 -8.12 -3.20
CA PHE A 73 1.67 -7.98 -4.31
C PHE A 73 1.55 -9.26 -5.15
N ILE A 74 0.52 -9.34 -5.98
CA ILE A 74 0.29 -10.37 -6.99
C ILE A 74 0.42 -9.70 -8.35
N SER A 75 1.34 -10.19 -9.18
CA SER A 75 1.54 -9.74 -10.56
C SER A 75 0.42 -10.21 -11.49
N GLN A 76 0.37 -9.70 -12.72
CA GLN A 76 -0.61 -10.09 -13.73
C GLN A 76 -0.57 -11.58 -14.07
N GLY A 77 0.62 -12.20 -13.98
CA GLY A 77 0.80 -13.64 -14.17
C GLY A 77 0.33 -14.50 -12.98
N GLY A 78 -0.26 -13.89 -11.94
CA GLY A 78 -0.73 -14.60 -10.74
C GLY A 78 0.37 -14.94 -9.73
N THR A 79 1.62 -14.57 -10.01
CA THR A 79 2.73 -14.80 -9.06
C THR A 79 2.63 -13.82 -7.91
N ALA A 80 2.59 -14.35 -6.68
CA ALA A 80 2.69 -13.55 -5.46
C ALA A 80 4.16 -13.25 -5.13
N PHE A 81 4.46 -11.98 -4.87
CA PHE A 81 5.73 -11.49 -4.37
C PHE A 81 5.51 -10.97 -2.96
N VAL A 82 6.23 -11.50 -1.98
CA VAL A 82 5.96 -11.24 -0.55
C VAL A 82 7.18 -10.74 0.20
N PHE A 83 6.96 -9.85 1.15
CA PHE A 83 7.97 -9.45 2.12
C PHE A 83 8.25 -10.58 3.12
N ASP A 84 9.45 -10.56 3.71
CA ASP A 84 9.85 -11.48 4.78
C ASP A 84 9.26 -11.01 6.11
N ILE A 85 7.97 -11.29 6.30
CA ILE A 85 7.21 -11.00 7.52
C ILE A 85 6.90 -12.33 8.21
N ARG A 86 7.26 -12.45 9.50
CA ARG A 86 7.09 -13.68 10.28
C ARG A 86 6.40 -13.41 11.62
N PRO A 87 5.28 -14.10 11.93
CA PRO A 87 4.51 -14.95 11.02
C PRO A 87 3.85 -14.13 9.90
N PHE A 88 3.71 -14.70 8.70
CA PHE A 88 3.05 -14.01 7.59
C PHE A 88 1.53 -13.96 7.84
N PRO A 89 0.88 -12.78 7.87
CA PRO A 89 -0.56 -12.68 8.15
C PRO A 89 -1.41 -13.50 7.18
N GLY A 90 -2.27 -14.37 7.71
CA GLY A 90 -3.09 -15.29 6.91
C GLY A 90 -2.32 -16.41 6.18
N GLY A 91 -1.03 -16.60 6.48
CA GLY A 91 -0.17 -17.61 5.86
C GLY A 91 0.43 -17.18 4.52
N THR A 92 1.67 -17.56 4.27
CA THR A 92 2.37 -17.28 3.00
C THR A 92 1.63 -17.96 1.84
N PRO A 93 1.32 -17.24 0.74
CA PRO A 93 0.73 -17.88 -0.44
C PRO A 93 1.63 -19.01 -0.96
N ALA A 94 1.03 -20.13 -1.38
CA ALA A 94 1.77 -21.23 -1.98
C ALA A 94 2.50 -20.76 -3.25
N GLY A 95 3.78 -21.12 -3.38
CA GLY A 95 4.61 -20.71 -4.52
C GLY A 95 4.98 -19.22 -4.56
N ALA A 96 4.77 -18.47 -3.47
CA ALA A 96 5.16 -17.07 -3.41
C ALA A 96 6.67 -16.90 -3.58
N THR A 97 7.06 -15.88 -4.35
CA THR A 97 8.45 -15.44 -4.49
C THR A 97 8.77 -14.45 -3.37
N ALA A 98 9.84 -14.72 -2.61
CA ALA A 98 10.30 -13.78 -1.59
C ALA A 98 10.95 -12.56 -2.25
N LEU A 99 10.59 -11.36 -1.77
CA LEU A 99 11.23 -10.11 -2.14
C LEU A 99 12.60 -9.93 -1.47
N GLY A 100 12.89 -10.68 -0.39
CA GLY A 100 14.17 -10.62 0.31
C GLY A 100 14.30 -9.46 1.31
N GLY A 101 13.18 -8.91 1.78
CA GLY A 101 13.16 -7.95 2.89
C GLY A 101 11.78 -7.72 3.48
N ASP A 102 11.73 -6.95 4.55
CA ASP A 102 10.60 -6.79 5.46
C ASP A 102 9.53 -5.79 4.99
N GLY A 103 9.79 -5.07 3.90
CA GLY A 103 8.89 -4.03 3.39
C GLY A 103 8.97 -2.70 4.12
N SER A 104 9.91 -2.54 5.06
CA SER A 104 10.19 -1.26 5.69
C SER A 104 10.62 -0.21 4.65
N TYR A 105 10.38 1.07 4.94
CA TYR A 105 10.92 2.15 4.10
C TYR A 105 12.44 2.05 3.97
N GLY A 106 13.14 1.58 5.01
CA GLY A 106 14.58 1.28 4.96
C GLY A 106 14.96 0.29 3.86
N TRP A 107 14.32 -0.88 3.85
CA TRP A 107 14.56 -1.88 2.81
C TRP A 107 14.13 -1.42 1.42
N LEU A 108 13.07 -0.62 1.32
CA LEU A 108 12.60 0.00 0.07
C LEU A 108 13.58 1.05 -0.49
N GLY A 109 14.66 1.38 0.23
CA GLY A 109 15.69 2.34 -0.19
C GLY A 109 15.50 3.74 0.38
N TYR A 110 14.60 3.89 1.34
CA TYR A 110 14.18 5.16 1.97
C TYR A 110 14.42 5.13 3.48
N ALA A 111 15.57 4.58 3.91
CA ALA A 111 15.96 4.60 5.34
C ALA A 111 16.03 6.03 5.87
N THR A 112 16.53 6.95 5.04
CA THR A 112 16.44 8.40 5.20
C THR A 112 15.46 8.98 4.19
N ASP A 113 15.05 10.23 4.39
CA ASP A 113 14.34 10.99 3.37
C ASP A 113 15.25 11.23 2.14
N PRO A 114 14.66 11.50 0.95
CA PRO A 114 13.22 11.61 0.68
C PRO A 114 12.57 10.32 0.15
N LEU A 115 11.33 10.03 0.60
CA LEU A 115 10.38 9.14 -0.07
C LEU A 115 10.11 9.62 -1.51
N PRO A 116 9.72 8.71 -2.43
CA PRO A 116 9.54 9.05 -3.83
C PRO A 116 8.33 9.96 -4.01
N THR A 117 8.46 10.96 -4.87
CA THR A 117 7.33 11.80 -5.28
C THR A 117 6.27 10.98 -6.01
N ILE A 118 5.01 11.38 -5.86
CA ILE A 118 3.84 10.73 -6.45
C ILE A 118 3.14 11.70 -7.38
N ASN A 119 2.84 11.24 -8.60
CA ASN A 119 2.02 11.94 -9.58
C ASN A 119 1.21 10.90 -10.39
N PRO A 120 0.21 11.31 -11.19
CA PRO A 120 -0.62 10.35 -11.91
C PRO A 120 0.17 9.38 -12.82
N SER A 121 1.17 9.91 -13.54
CA SER A 121 2.00 9.12 -14.46
C SER A 121 2.80 8.04 -13.73
N ASN A 122 3.43 8.37 -12.60
CA ASN A 122 4.24 7.40 -11.87
C ASN A 122 3.42 6.39 -11.05
N LEU A 123 2.16 6.69 -10.69
CA LEU A 123 1.22 5.70 -10.15
C LEU A 123 0.83 4.68 -11.20
N HIS A 124 0.52 5.12 -12.43
CA HIS A 124 0.22 4.22 -13.54
C HIS A 124 1.43 3.37 -13.92
N GLN A 125 2.61 4.00 -13.99
CA GLN A 125 3.87 3.29 -14.22
C GLN A 125 4.12 2.24 -13.13
N ALA A 126 3.83 2.55 -11.86
CA ALA A 126 4.04 1.60 -10.78
C ALA A 126 3.22 0.31 -10.94
N VAL A 127 1.94 0.46 -11.31
CA VAL A 127 1.06 -0.69 -11.61
C VAL A 127 1.58 -1.46 -12.82
N TRP A 128 2.04 -0.79 -13.87
CA TRP A 128 2.64 -1.45 -15.04
C TRP A 128 3.91 -2.22 -14.70
N THR A 129 4.86 -1.61 -13.98
CA THR A 129 6.12 -2.23 -13.55
C THR A 129 5.84 -3.49 -12.72
N LEU A 130 5.00 -3.37 -11.69
CA LEU A 130 4.74 -4.46 -10.76
C LEU A 130 3.89 -5.58 -11.38
N SER A 131 2.94 -5.24 -12.25
CA SER A 131 2.14 -6.25 -12.99
C SER A 131 3.00 -7.19 -13.84
N LYS A 132 4.19 -6.76 -14.26
CA LYS A 132 5.11 -7.49 -15.15
C LYS A 132 6.34 -8.05 -14.47
N LEU A 133 6.50 -7.86 -13.15
CA LEU A 133 7.66 -8.36 -12.44
C LEU A 133 7.74 -9.89 -12.55
N LYS A 134 8.93 -10.41 -12.86
CA LYS A 134 9.20 -11.85 -12.93
C LYS A 134 9.93 -12.32 -11.66
N PRO A 135 9.77 -13.58 -11.24
CA PRO A 135 10.48 -14.13 -10.07
C PRO A 135 11.98 -13.89 -10.08
N ALA A 136 12.63 -14.05 -11.25
CA ALA A 136 14.07 -13.86 -11.42
C ALA A 136 14.53 -12.41 -11.19
N ASP A 137 13.62 -11.44 -11.17
CA ASP A 137 13.90 -10.03 -10.96
C ASP A 137 13.62 -9.58 -9.51
N ALA A 138 12.98 -10.42 -8.68
CA ALA A 138 12.59 -10.08 -7.30
C ALA A 138 13.79 -9.82 -6.38
N SER A 139 14.89 -10.55 -6.58
CA SER A 139 16.12 -10.41 -5.81
C SER A 139 17.09 -9.38 -6.39
N LYS A 140 16.79 -8.81 -7.57
CA LYS A 140 17.66 -7.82 -8.20
C LYS A 140 17.51 -6.46 -7.52
N PRO A 141 18.61 -5.72 -7.32
CA PRO A 141 18.54 -4.35 -6.83
C PRO A 141 17.71 -3.44 -7.77
N ALA A 142 16.49 -3.14 -7.35
CA ALA A 142 15.90 -1.79 -7.31
C ALA A 142 15.08 -1.16 -8.47
N PRO A 143 14.67 -1.80 -9.59
CA PRO A 143 13.79 -1.08 -10.51
C PRO A 143 12.37 -0.86 -9.95
N PHE A 144 11.84 -1.81 -9.17
CA PHE A 144 10.43 -1.78 -8.74
C PHE A 144 10.21 -1.16 -7.35
N LYS A 145 11.26 -0.94 -6.56
CA LYS A 145 11.10 -0.47 -5.16
C LYS A 145 10.44 0.90 -5.07
N PRO A 146 10.81 1.92 -5.87
CA PRO A 146 10.11 3.20 -5.86
C PRO A 146 8.63 3.05 -6.21
N ASP A 147 8.32 2.21 -7.19
CA ASP A 147 6.95 1.94 -7.64
C ASP A 147 6.12 1.25 -6.56
N LEU A 148 6.70 0.26 -5.88
CA LEU A 148 6.07 -0.40 -4.73
C LEU A 148 5.85 0.59 -3.59
N THR A 149 6.82 1.46 -3.27
CA THR A 149 6.67 2.49 -2.24
C THR A 149 5.51 3.44 -2.54
N ARG A 150 5.34 3.88 -3.79
CA ARG A 150 4.22 4.74 -4.18
C ARG A 150 2.86 4.08 -3.93
N LEU A 151 2.75 2.80 -4.26
CA LEU A 151 1.51 2.04 -4.04
C LEU A 151 1.27 1.71 -2.56
N VAL A 152 2.34 1.49 -1.77
CA VAL A 152 2.23 1.36 -0.30
C VAL A 152 1.67 2.65 0.30
N ILE A 153 2.11 3.82 -0.16
CA ILE A 153 1.60 5.12 0.31
C ILE A 153 0.14 5.32 -0.15
N ALA A 154 -0.16 5.02 -1.41
CA ALA A 154 -1.52 5.14 -1.97
C ALA A 154 -2.52 4.12 -1.40
N LEU A 155 -2.08 3.10 -0.65
CA LEU A 155 -2.95 2.17 0.03
C LEU A 155 -2.80 2.26 1.55
N SER A 156 -1.69 1.78 2.09
CA SER A 156 -1.51 1.62 3.55
C SER A 156 -1.51 2.95 4.28
N GLU A 157 -0.78 3.95 3.78
CA GLU A 157 -0.75 5.26 4.44
C GLU A 157 -2.04 6.05 4.22
N ALA A 158 -2.64 5.95 3.03
CA ALA A 158 -3.95 6.55 2.78
C ALA A 158 -5.08 5.91 3.62
N LEU A 159 -5.03 4.61 3.91
CA LEU A 159 -5.97 3.97 4.84
C LEU A 159 -5.86 4.56 6.24
N ARG A 160 -4.63 4.81 6.70
CA ARG A 160 -4.33 5.36 8.03
C ARG A 160 -4.69 6.84 8.13
N PHE A 161 -4.37 7.65 7.13
CA PHE A 161 -4.38 9.11 7.23
C PHE A 161 -5.22 9.78 6.13
N ALA A 162 -6.21 10.56 6.55
CA ALA A 162 -7.07 11.32 5.63
C ALA A 162 -6.28 12.33 4.78
N ARG A 163 -5.19 12.90 5.31
CA ARG A 163 -4.32 13.83 4.56
C ARG A 163 -3.69 13.18 3.33
N THR A 164 -3.19 11.96 3.48
CA THR A 164 -2.60 11.19 2.38
C THR A 164 -3.67 10.75 1.39
N GLU A 165 -4.84 10.32 1.86
CA GLU A 165 -6.00 10.06 1.01
C GLU A 165 -6.36 11.29 0.15
N HIS A 166 -6.52 12.46 0.76
CA HIS A 166 -6.86 13.70 0.05
C HIS A 166 -5.79 14.09 -0.97
N ALA A 167 -4.51 13.93 -0.64
CA ALA A 167 -3.42 14.23 -1.56
C ALA A 167 -3.46 13.31 -2.80
N ILE A 168 -3.61 11.99 -2.61
CA ILE A 168 -3.72 11.04 -3.72
C ILE A 168 -4.97 11.32 -4.55
N ALA A 169 -6.12 11.54 -3.90
CA ALA A 169 -7.34 11.86 -4.62
C ALA A 169 -7.23 13.16 -5.44
N GLY A 170 -6.55 14.18 -4.91
CA GLY A 170 -6.24 15.41 -5.64
C GLY A 170 -5.34 15.20 -6.85
N LEU A 171 -4.39 14.25 -6.79
CA LEU A 171 -3.62 13.85 -7.97
C LEU A 171 -4.52 13.27 -9.05
N LEU A 172 -5.44 12.37 -8.66
CA LEU A 172 -6.35 11.69 -9.58
C LEU A 172 -7.39 12.65 -10.19
N ASP A 173 -7.83 13.65 -9.43
CA ASP A 173 -8.76 14.69 -9.90
C ASP A 173 -8.05 15.83 -10.68
N GLY A 174 -6.72 15.80 -10.77
CA GLY A 174 -5.92 16.84 -11.44
C GLY A 174 -5.85 18.17 -10.69
N THR A 175 -6.30 18.23 -9.43
CA THR A 175 -6.23 19.41 -8.56
C THR A 175 -4.88 19.56 -7.87
N LEU A 176 -4.08 18.49 -7.86
CA LEU A 176 -2.69 18.46 -7.41
C LEU A 176 -1.81 17.84 -8.50
N ALA A 177 -0.72 18.51 -8.88
CA ALA A 177 0.18 17.99 -9.91
C ALA A 177 1.16 16.94 -9.37
N THR A 178 1.61 17.10 -8.13
CA THR A 178 2.59 16.21 -7.49
C THR A 178 2.42 16.24 -5.98
N TYR A 179 2.61 15.09 -5.34
CA TYR A 179 2.60 14.91 -3.89
C TYR A 179 3.99 14.45 -3.43
N ALA A 180 4.51 15.15 -2.42
CA ALA A 180 5.78 14.82 -1.76
C ALA A 180 5.48 14.26 -0.35
N PRO A 181 5.56 12.95 -0.13
CA PRO A 181 5.11 12.32 1.11
C PRO A 181 6.01 12.56 2.33
N ASN A 182 7.14 13.26 2.21
CA ASN A 182 8.10 13.46 3.31
C ASN A 182 7.53 14.25 4.48
N ASP A 183 6.72 15.28 4.19
CA ASP A 183 6.07 16.07 5.23
C ASP A 183 5.12 15.20 6.06
N ASP A 184 4.37 14.31 5.40
CA ASP A 184 3.49 13.35 6.05
C ASP A 184 4.27 12.23 6.74
N ARG A 185 5.41 11.81 6.19
CA ARG A 185 6.27 10.82 6.83
C ARG A 185 6.67 11.27 8.24
N THR A 186 7.13 12.52 8.34
CA THR A 186 7.59 13.11 9.59
C THR A 186 6.42 13.43 10.52
N ALA A 187 5.33 13.98 9.97
CA ALA A 187 4.18 14.40 10.77
C ALA A 187 3.32 13.22 11.28
N CYS A 188 3.19 12.14 10.50
CA CYS A 188 2.25 11.07 10.80
C CYS A 188 2.74 9.64 10.55
N PHE A 189 3.42 9.31 9.44
CA PHE A 189 3.72 7.90 9.13
C PHE A 189 4.62 7.26 10.20
N ASN A 190 5.71 7.93 10.57
CA ASN A 190 6.64 7.45 11.59
C ASN A 190 6.02 7.41 13.00
N ASN A 191 4.93 8.14 13.21
CA ASN A 191 4.28 8.33 14.52
C ASN A 191 2.91 7.66 14.61
N TRP A 192 2.54 6.79 13.66
CA TRP A 192 1.21 6.17 13.60
C TRP A 192 0.83 5.45 14.91
N ALA A 193 1.75 4.66 15.45
CA ALA A 193 1.54 3.95 16.71
C ALA A 193 1.41 4.91 17.91
N ALA A 194 2.23 5.96 17.97
CA ALA A 194 2.17 6.97 19.03
C ALA A 194 0.83 7.74 19.04
N LYS A 195 0.13 7.81 17.89
CA LYS A 195 -1.20 8.41 17.75
C LYS A 195 -2.35 7.44 18.04
N GLY A 196 -2.06 6.22 18.49
CA GLY A 196 -3.07 5.22 18.82
C GLY A 196 -3.70 4.53 17.60
N PHE A 197 -2.92 4.35 16.53
CA PHE A 197 -3.31 3.62 15.32
C PHE A 197 -4.54 4.21 14.59
N PRO A 198 -4.58 5.51 14.26
CA PRO A 198 -5.72 6.11 13.56
C PRO A 198 -6.04 5.41 12.23
N LEU A 199 -7.32 5.37 11.89
CA LEU A 199 -7.85 4.79 10.65
C LEU A 199 -8.76 5.80 9.93
N GLY A 200 -8.17 6.55 8.99
CA GLY A 200 -8.86 7.61 8.25
C GLY A 200 -9.12 8.87 9.05
N GLU A 201 -8.40 9.07 10.15
CA GLU A 201 -8.49 10.31 10.92
C GLU A 201 -7.55 11.38 10.32
N PRO A 202 -7.87 12.68 10.45
CA PRO A 202 -6.90 13.75 10.24
C PRO A 202 -5.74 13.55 11.23
N ALA A 203 -4.51 13.59 10.70
CA ALA A 203 -3.30 13.37 11.49
C ALA A 203 -2.93 14.59 12.34
#